data_AF-A0A0K2UCA4-F1
#
_entry.id   AF-A0A0K2UCA4-F1
#
_cell.length_a   1.000
_cell.length_b   1.000
_cell.length_c   1.000
_cell.angle_alpha   90.00
_cell.angle_beta   90.00
_cell.angle_gamma   90.00
#
_symmetry.space_group_name_H-M   'P 1'
#
loop_
_entity.id
_entity.type
_entity.pdbx_description
1 polymer ?
#
loop_
_entity_poly.entity_id
_entity_poly.type
_entity_poly.pdbx_seq_one_letter_code
_entity_poly.pdbx_strand_id
1 'polypeptide(L)'
;MKNIYELVTMFHDVHPFVPSLSQFAECVVAYIGVFVIKSVFKHLVCLECLESLYSYLTDIRNYSLIARKSNDGLLFPAKDVI
;
A
#
# COMPACT_ATOMS: atom_id res chain seq x y z
N MET A 1 -13.43 -11.88 -23.84
CA MET A 1 -13.40 -10.68 -23.00
C MET A 1 -13.80 -11.10 -21.60
N LYS A 2 -12.85 -11.19 -20.66
CA LYS A 2 -13.14 -11.56 -19.26
C LYS A 2 -13.44 -10.30 -18.48
N ASN A 3 -14.51 -10.36 -17.70
CA ASN A 3 -15.16 -9.23 -17.06
C ASN A 3 -14.29 -8.70 -15.91
N ILE A 4 -14.02 -7.40 -15.88
CA ILE A 4 -13.15 -6.75 -14.87
C ILE A 4 -13.65 -7.02 -13.43
N TYR A 5 -14.95 -7.28 -13.27
CA TYR A 5 -15.57 -7.63 -12.00
C TYR A 5 -15.18 -9.01 -11.43
N GLU A 6 -14.77 -9.97 -12.27
CA GLU A 6 -14.27 -11.28 -11.79
C GLU A 6 -12.81 -11.21 -11.31
N LEU A 7 -12.06 -10.19 -11.76
CA LEU A 7 -10.69 -9.99 -11.30
C LEU A 7 -10.70 -9.51 -9.83
N VAL A 8 -11.66 -8.66 -9.47
CA VAL A 8 -11.74 -8.03 -8.14
C VAL A 8 -12.15 -9.03 -7.06
N THR A 9 -13.03 -9.98 -7.35
CA THR A 9 -13.46 -11.00 -6.37
C THR A 9 -12.41 -12.09 -6.10
N MET A 10 -11.43 -12.30 -6.99
CA MET A 10 -10.37 -13.30 -6.77
C MET A 10 -9.29 -12.86 -5.76
N PHE A 11 -9.25 -11.57 -5.39
CA PHE A 11 -8.27 -11.04 -4.43
C PHE A 11 -8.73 -11.10 -2.96
N HIS A 12 -9.99 -11.42 -2.69
CA HIS A 12 -10.51 -11.45 -1.31
C HIS A 12 -10.18 -12.74 -0.54
N ASP A 13 -9.94 -13.87 -1.23
CA ASP A 13 -9.75 -15.17 -0.58
C ASP A 13 -8.32 -15.71 -0.56
N VAL A 14 -7.40 -15.10 -1.31
CA VAL A 14 -5.97 -15.47 -1.25
C VAL A 14 -5.33 -14.66 -0.13
N HIS A 15 -5.12 -15.29 1.03
CA HIS A 15 -4.20 -14.74 2.03
C HIS A 15 -2.88 -14.42 1.32
N PRO A 16 -2.43 -13.15 1.25
CA PRO A 16 -1.13 -12.85 0.70
C PRO A 16 -0.11 -13.45 1.66
N PHE A 17 0.31 -14.67 1.34
CA PHE A 17 1.36 -15.39 2.02
C PHE A 17 2.60 -14.51 1.94
N VAL A 18 3.11 -14.09 3.08
CA VAL A 18 4.35 -13.35 3.15
C VAL A 18 5.46 -14.41 3.20
N PRO A 19 6.20 -14.65 2.11
CA PRO A 19 7.09 -15.81 1.97
C PRO A 19 8.34 -15.75 2.85
N SER A 20 8.61 -14.63 3.51
CA SER A 20 9.75 -14.50 4.43
C SER A 20 9.50 -13.47 5.53
N LEU A 21 10.25 -13.58 6.63
CA LEU A 21 10.26 -12.56 7.69
C LEU A 21 10.71 -11.19 7.18
N SER A 22 11.66 -11.16 6.24
CA SER A 22 12.12 -9.90 5.62
C SER A 22 10.99 -9.21 4.88
N GLN A 23 10.21 -9.95 4.08
CA GLN A 23 9.07 -9.37 3.40
C GLN A 23 7.96 -8.97 4.37
N PHE A 24 7.80 -9.67 5.50
CA PHE A 24 6.84 -9.25 6.53
C PHE A 24 7.26 -7.95 7.19
N ALA A 25 8.55 -7.78 7.47
CA ALA A 25 9.09 -6.51 7.95
C ALA A 25 8.83 -5.38 6.94
N GLU A 26 9.08 -5.60 5.64
CA GLU A 26 8.76 -4.62 4.59
C GLU A 26 7.27 -4.27 4.56
N CYS A 27 6.37 -5.25 4.70
CA CYS A 27 4.94 -4.99 4.80
C CYS A 27 4.55 -4.15 6.03
N VAL A 28 5.21 -4.38 7.18
CA VAL A 28 4.97 -3.60 8.40
C VAL A 28 5.50 -2.18 8.24
N VAL A 29 6.69 -2.02 7.68
CA VAL A 29 7.27 -0.71 7.37
C VAL A 29 6.37 0.06 6.42
N ALA A 30 5.89 -0.57 5.35
CA ALA A 30 4.93 0.02 4.43
C ALA A 30 3.65 0.47 5.15
N TYR A 31 3.11 -0.37 6.03
CA TYR A 31 1.90 -0.03 6.80
C TYR A 31 2.12 1.18 7.73
N ILE A 32 3.28 1.25 8.40
CA ILE A 32 3.67 2.42 9.21
C ILE A 32 3.87 3.66 8.32
N GLY A 33 4.46 3.49 7.15
CA GLY A 33 4.65 4.54 6.16
C GLY A 33 3.34 5.24 5.81
N VAL A 34 2.23 4.50 5.69
CA VAL A 34 0.89 5.11 5.47
C VAL A 34 0.53 6.10 6.58
N PHE A 35 0.79 5.74 7.84
CA PHE A 35 0.51 6.61 8.98
C PHE A 35 1.38 7.87 8.96
N VAL A 36 2.66 7.72 8.63
CA VAL A 36 3.60 8.85 8.51
C VAL A 36 3.14 9.79 7.40
N ILE A 37 2.83 9.26 6.21
CA ILE A 37 2.32 10.04 5.09
C ILE A 37 1.06 10.79 5.49
N LYS A 38 0.07 10.12 6.10
CA LYS A 38 -1.17 10.79 6.59
C LYS A 38 -0.90 11.90 7.59
N SER A 39 0.12 11.74 8.43
CA SER A 39 0.49 12.74 9.43
C SER A 39 1.16 13.95 8.77
N VAL A 40 2.09 13.70 7.85
CA VAL A 40 2.80 14.76 7.10
C VAL A 40 1.88 15.48 6.12
N PHE A 41 0.90 14.78 5.53
CA PHE A 41 -0.04 15.33 4.56
C PHE A 41 -0.78 16.58 5.07
N LYS A 42 -1.05 16.63 6.38
CA LYS A 42 -1.72 17.78 7.01
C LYS A 42 -0.84 19.03 7.11
N HIS A 43 0.46 18.89 6.92
CA HIS A 43 1.46 19.93 7.15
C HIS A 43 2.26 20.27 5.90
N LEU A 44 2.24 19.43 4.87
CA LEU A 44 2.99 19.61 3.64
C LEU A 44 2.15 20.35 2.59
N VAL A 45 2.57 21.57 2.23
CA VAL A 45 1.88 22.42 1.24
C VAL A 45 2.37 22.17 -0.20
N CYS A 46 3.57 21.61 -0.34
CA CYS A 46 4.20 21.30 -1.62
C CYS A 46 3.55 20.05 -2.26
N LEU A 47 2.86 20.23 -3.39
CA LEU A 47 2.18 19.14 -4.10
C LEU A 47 3.15 18.08 -4.63
N GLU A 48 4.26 18.50 -5.26
CA GLU A 48 5.29 17.58 -5.78
C GLU A 48 5.91 16.73 -4.66
N CYS A 49 6.10 17.36 -3.49
CA CYS A 49 6.62 16.68 -2.30
C CYS A 49 5.60 15.66 -1.76
N LEU A 50 4.29 15.96 -1.85
CA LEU A 50 3.23 15.01 -1.47
C LEU A 50 3.18 13.83 -2.44
N GLU A 51 3.21 14.09 -3.76
CA GLU A 51 3.20 13.05 -4.78
C GLU A 51 4.43 12.14 -4.70
N SER A 52 5.57 12.66 -4.23
CA SER A 52 6.78 11.86 -4.01
C SER A 52 6.66 10.86 -2.85
N LEU A 53 5.70 11.04 -1.94
CA LEU A 53 5.55 10.20 -0.75
C LEU A 53 4.73 8.94 -1.00
N TYR A 54 3.90 8.89 -2.05
CA TYR A 54 3.02 7.76 -2.32
C TYR A 54 3.09 7.33 -3.78
N SER A 55 2.71 6.08 -4.06
CA SER A 55 2.71 5.49 -5.39
C SER A 55 1.33 4.99 -5.77
N TYR A 56 0.94 5.19 -7.03
CA TYR A 56 -0.25 4.56 -7.60
C TYR A 56 -0.01 3.11 -8.03
N LEU A 57 1.26 2.73 -8.21
CA LEU A 57 1.65 1.37 -8.57
C LEU A 57 1.87 0.56 -7.28
N THR A 58 1.06 -0.47 -7.12
CA THR A 58 1.10 -1.38 -5.98
C THR A 58 1.91 -2.62 -6.33
N ASP A 59 3.17 -2.71 -5.85
CA ASP A 59 3.80 -4.02 -5.70
C ASP A 59 3.07 -4.74 -4.54
N ILE A 60 2.05 -5.52 -4.91
CA ILE A 60 1.12 -6.19 -3.98
C ILE A 60 1.86 -6.99 -2.90
N ARG A 61 3.09 -7.44 -3.18
CA ARG A 61 3.92 -8.23 -2.27
C ARG A 61 4.27 -7.49 -0.98
N ASN A 62 4.58 -6.20 -1.07
CA ASN A 62 5.01 -5.38 0.08
C ASN A 62 3.84 -4.60 0.70
N TYR A 63 2.67 -4.61 0.05
CA TYR A 63 1.48 -3.88 0.51
C TYR A 63 0.37 -4.79 1.01
N SER A 64 0.65 -6.08 1.18
CA SER A 64 -0.33 -7.07 1.61
C SER A 64 -1.04 -6.71 2.92
N LEU A 65 -0.34 -6.13 3.89
CA LEU A 65 -0.94 -5.65 5.15
C LEU A 65 -1.85 -4.43 4.93
N ILE A 66 -1.46 -3.51 4.05
CA ILE A 66 -2.29 -2.34 3.69
C ILE A 66 -3.55 -2.82 2.98
N ALA A 67 -3.41 -3.68 1.97
CA ALA A 67 -4.55 -4.22 1.21
C ALA A 67 -5.57 -4.95 2.10
N ARG A 68 -5.09 -5.68 3.13
CA ARG A 68 -5.98 -6.38 4.08
C ARG A 68 -6.70 -5.48 5.07
N LYS A 69 -6.12 -4.31 5.39
CA LYS A 69 -6.66 -3.39 6.42
C LYS A 69 -7.33 -2.16 5.84
N SER A 70 -7.05 -1.83 4.58
CA SER A 70 -7.65 -0.70 3.89
C SER A 70 -9.09 -1.02 3.51
N ASN A 71 -10.01 -0.11 3.87
CA ASN A 71 -11.34 -0.05 3.27
C ASN A 71 -11.32 0.99 2.14
N ASP A 72 -10.41 0.84 1.18
CA ASP A 72 -10.17 1.76 0.04
C ASP A 72 -9.72 3.20 0.40
N GLY A 73 -9.32 3.45 1.65
CA GLY A 73 -8.96 4.79 2.15
C GLY A 73 -7.49 4.98 2.56
N LEU A 74 -6.63 4.01 2.28
CA LEU A 74 -5.20 4.08 2.58
C LEU A 74 -4.39 4.30 1.30
N LEU A 75 -3.44 5.24 1.37
CA LEU A 75 -2.45 5.47 0.31
C LEU A 75 -1.34 4.42 0.41
N PHE A 76 -0.73 4.09 -0.73
CA PHE A 76 0.44 3.20 -0.78
C PHE A 76 1.71 4.05 -0.75
N PRO A 77 2.63 3.85 0.20
CA PRO A 77 3.87 4.61 0.24
C PRO A 77 4.70 4.42 -1.03
N ALA A 78 5.48 5.43 -1.39
CA ALA A 78 6.49 5.29 -2.44
C ALA A 78 7.60 4.35 -1.98
N LYS A 79 8.31 3.74 -2.95
CA LYS A 79 9.40 2.80 -2.64
C LYS A 79 10.48 3.43 -1.75
N ASP A 80 10.81 4.69 -1.95
CA ASP A 80 11.86 5.39 -1.19
C ASP A 80 11.44 5.71 0.26
N VAL A 81 10.17 5.45 0.63
CA VAL A 81 9.64 5.57 1.98
C VAL A 81 9.76 4.25 2.76
N ILE A 82 10.03 3.12 2.08
CA ILE A 82 9.99 1.74 2.62
C ILE A 82 11.39 1.16 2.71
#